data_AF-A0A1G7WK21-F1
#
_entry.id   AF-A0A1G7WK21-F1
#
_cell.length_a   1.000
_cell.length_b   1.000
_cell.length_c   1.000
_cell.angle_alpha   90.00
_cell.angle_beta   90.00
_cell.angle_gamma   90.00
#
_symmetry.space_group_name_H-M   'P 1'
#
loop_
_entity.id
_entity.type
_entity.pdbx_description
1 polymer ?
#
loop_
_entity_poly.entity_id
_entity_poly.type
_entity_poly.pdbx_seq_one_letter_code
_entity_poly.pdbx_strand_id
1 'polypeptide(L)'
;MNTANVSNIMLATIIIDVNGQIRTLAAGETPKPGEVIVELGEDLTSSEGIQVQLVETSGEANNISVDNEIAQLIEQIQAGEDPTQNPDLATAAGQNGSSPTGTGTVERTGAELLASTSFDTSGLESQGLSETQSLSLLELVSESLVVFEGTNLFEYFENSSVDDVLAVVNLELLEGEVPQYSIQFQPGDPLEGLFEINAQGEIHLTQEGVASFANDFELDANQHTITVLVTVGDQVTPIEITLSELDVDEPPVFVPPTDGDSYVFSYNENSLDSTVIGQVSATDPEAQTVSYSIAYGESDPLDGLFEINAEGEISLTAAGVTAFTNDYELASNIHNITVVATDPAGNSNQISVTLNELDINEPPVFVPPTEGDSYVFSYNENSFDSTVIGQVSASDPEAQTVSYSIAYGDNDPLDGLFEINAEGEISLTTAGVTAFTNDYELASNTHNITVVATDPAGNSNQISVTLNELDINEPPVFVPPTEGDSYVFSYNENSLDSTVIGQVSATDPEAQTVSYSIAYGESDPLDGLFEINDEGEISLTAAGVTAFTNDYELASNIHNITVVAT
;
A
#
# COMPACT_ATOMS: atom_id res chain seq x y z
N MET A 1 -42.33 -28.55 -58.82
CA MET A 1 -41.96 -27.75 -60.02
C MET A 1 -40.42 -27.76 -60.12
N ASN A 2 -39.79 -27.26 -61.19
CA ASN A 2 -38.34 -26.98 -61.15
C ASN A 2 -38.18 -25.71 -60.29
N THR A 3 -37.39 -25.77 -59.22
CA THR A 3 -37.22 -24.74 -58.16
C THR A 3 -36.81 -23.34 -58.65
N ALA A 4 -36.50 -23.18 -59.92
CA ALA A 4 -36.05 -21.92 -60.53
C ALA A 4 -37.16 -20.88 -60.85
N ASN A 5 -38.43 -21.12 -60.50
CA ASN A 5 -39.54 -20.22 -60.88
C ASN A 5 -40.21 -19.49 -59.71
N VAL A 6 -39.88 -19.78 -58.45
CA VAL A 6 -40.52 -19.12 -57.29
C VAL A 6 -39.88 -17.76 -56.99
N SER A 7 -38.62 -17.55 -57.38
CA SER A 7 -37.84 -16.33 -57.10
C SER A 7 -38.39 -15.04 -57.73
N ASN A 8 -39.29 -15.11 -58.71
CA ASN A 8 -39.80 -13.93 -59.43
C ASN A 8 -41.21 -13.48 -58.99
N ILE A 9 -41.71 -13.94 -57.83
CA ILE A 9 -43.14 -13.89 -57.49
C ILE A 9 -43.49 -12.93 -56.32
N MET A 10 -42.51 -12.33 -55.64
CA MET A 10 -42.72 -11.42 -54.49
C MET A 10 -43.55 -10.15 -54.75
N LEU A 11 -43.88 -9.84 -56.01
CA LEU A 11 -44.72 -8.69 -56.41
C LEU A 11 -45.94 -9.10 -57.25
N ALA A 12 -46.24 -10.41 -57.35
CA ALA A 12 -47.30 -10.95 -58.18
C ALA A 12 -48.29 -11.77 -57.35
N THR A 13 -49.59 -11.49 -57.51
CA THR A 13 -50.68 -12.29 -56.93
C THR A 13 -50.59 -13.74 -57.43
N ILE A 14 -50.45 -14.70 -56.51
CA ILE A 14 -50.33 -16.13 -56.82
C ILE A 14 -51.72 -16.74 -56.90
N ILE A 15 -51.91 -17.64 -57.85
CA ILE A 15 -53.14 -18.40 -58.04
C ILE A 15 -52.84 -19.89 -57.98
N ILE A 16 -53.57 -20.62 -57.15
CA ILE A 16 -53.64 -22.07 -57.14
C ILE A 16 -54.96 -22.48 -57.82
N ASP A 17 -54.86 -23.07 -59.01
CA ASP A 17 -56.05 -23.49 -59.74
C ASP A 17 -56.75 -24.70 -59.10
N VAL A 18 -57.93 -25.06 -59.62
CA VAL A 18 -58.74 -26.19 -59.11
C VAL A 18 -58.03 -27.54 -59.15
N ASN A 19 -56.95 -27.69 -59.90
CA ASN A 19 -56.13 -28.91 -59.99
C ASN A 19 -54.88 -28.84 -59.09
N GLY A 20 -54.74 -27.79 -58.27
CA GLY A 20 -53.57 -27.56 -57.43
C GLY A 20 -52.38 -26.97 -58.20
N GLN A 21 -52.54 -26.50 -59.43
CA GLN A 21 -51.42 -25.95 -60.20
C GLN A 21 -51.21 -24.47 -59.87
N ILE A 22 -49.97 -24.14 -59.48
CA ILE A 22 -49.56 -22.78 -59.09
C ILE A 22 -49.19 -21.96 -60.35
N ARG A 23 -49.70 -20.72 -60.42
CA ARG A 23 -49.38 -19.73 -61.45
C ARG A 23 -49.47 -18.31 -60.91
N THR A 24 -48.94 -17.33 -61.63
CA THR A 24 -49.15 -15.89 -61.34
C THR A 24 -50.39 -15.35 -62.06
N LEU A 25 -51.14 -14.44 -61.43
CA LEU A 25 -52.23 -13.72 -62.07
C LEU A 25 -51.67 -12.62 -62.98
N ALA A 26 -52.04 -12.59 -64.26
CA ALA A 26 -51.60 -11.54 -65.17
C ALA A 26 -52.31 -10.21 -64.91
N ALA A 27 -51.64 -9.08 -65.16
CA ALA A 27 -52.23 -7.75 -64.93
C ALA A 27 -53.54 -7.55 -65.71
N GLY A 28 -54.65 -7.36 -64.98
CA GLY A 28 -56.00 -7.19 -65.53
C GLY A 28 -56.76 -8.49 -65.80
N GLU A 29 -56.18 -9.65 -65.47
CA GLU A 29 -56.89 -10.94 -65.45
C GLU A 29 -57.78 -11.04 -64.20
N THR A 30 -59.03 -11.47 -64.38
CA THR A 30 -59.92 -11.78 -63.25
C THR A 30 -59.77 -13.25 -62.87
N PRO A 31 -59.52 -13.59 -61.59
CA PRO A 31 -59.49 -14.96 -61.11
C PRO A 31 -60.77 -15.73 -61.47
N LYS A 32 -60.64 -17.00 -61.82
CA LYS A 32 -61.78 -17.87 -62.16
C LYS A 32 -62.41 -18.44 -60.90
N PRO A 33 -63.73 -18.75 -60.94
CA PRO A 33 -64.37 -19.46 -59.84
C PRO A 33 -63.67 -20.78 -59.51
N GLY A 34 -63.41 -21.00 -58.22
CA GLY A 34 -62.68 -22.15 -57.67
C GLY A 34 -61.16 -21.99 -57.58
N GLU A 35 -60.60 -20.86 -58.03
CA GLU A 35 -59.17 -20.55 -57.85
C GLU A 35 -58.90 -20.01 -56.44
N VAL A 36 -57.75 -20.36 -55.86
CA VAL A 36 -57.27 -19.81 -54.58
C VAL A 36 -56.23 -18.74 -54.90
N ILE A 37 -56.42 -17.55 -54.35
CA ILE A 37 -55.52 -16.41 -54.41
C ILE A 37 -54.62 -16.46 -53.18
N VAL A 38 -53.31 -16.36 -53.37
CA VAL A 38 -52.32 -16.22 -52.29
C VAL A 38 -51.56 -14.92 -52.52
N GLU A 39 -51.65 -14.03 -51.55
CA GLU A 39 -50.88 -12.79 -51.49
C GLU A 39 -49.83 -12.92 -50.39
N LEU A 40 -48.57 -12.77 -50.79
CA LEU A 40 -47.42 -12.75 -49.91
C LEU A 40 -47.07 -11.29 -49.63
N GLY A 41 -47.09 -10.89 -48.36
CA GLY A 41 -46.66 -9.58 -47.88
C GLY A 41 -45.14 -9.47 -47.78
N GLU A 42 -44.65 -8.27 -47.45
CA GLU A 42 -43.21 -8.00 -47.34
C GLU A 42 -42.56 -8.65 -46.11
N ASP A 43 -43.36 -9.00 -45.09
CA ASP A 43 -42.92 -9.66 -43.86
C ASP A 43 -43.47 -11.08 -43.79
N LEU A 44 -42.65 -12.07 -44.16
CA LEU A 44 -42.99 -13.49 -44.14
C LEU A 44 -42.57 -14.19 -42.84
N THR A 45 -42.16 -13.42 -41.81
CA THR A 45 -41.70 -13.99 -40.53
C THR A 45 -42.85 -14.35 -39.58
N SER A 46 -44.08 -13.96 -39.92
CA SER A 46 -45.31 -14.29 -39.18
C SER A 46 -46.44 -14.71 -40.13
N SER A 47 -47.42 -15.46 -39.62
CA SER A 47 -48.59 -15.92 -40.39
C SER A 47 -49.48 -14.77 -40.90
N GLU A 48 -49.34 -13.56 -40.36
CA GLU A 48 -50.09 -12.37 -40.81
C GLU A 48 -49.64 -11.87 -42.20
N GLY A 49 -48.40 -12.21 -42.60
CA GLY A 49 -47.82 -11.86 -43.89
C GLY A 49 -48.37 -12.63 -45.08
N ILE A 50 -49.18 -13.67 -44.88
CA ILE A 50 -49.74 -14.50 -45.95
C ILE A 50 -51.27 -14.39 -45.93
N GLN A 51 -51.85 -13.79 -46.98
CA GLN A 51 -53.30 -13.69 -47.15
C GLN A 51 -53.76 -14.69 -48.21
N VAL A 52 -54.74 -15.53 -47.87
CA VAL A 52 -55.26 -16.58 -48.75
C VAL A 52 -56.75 -16.36 -48.97
N GLN A 53 -57.20 -16.24 -50.22
CA GLN A 53 -58.62 -16.05 -50.55
C GLN A 53 -59.12 -17.12 -51.53
N LEU A 54 -60.30 -17.70 -51.29
CA LEU A 54 -60.97 -18.59 -52.24
C LEU A 54 -61.95 -17.80 -53.11
N VAL A 55 -61.86 -17.95 -54.43
CA VAL A 55 -62.84 -17.38 -55.36
C VAL A 55 -64.04 -18.31 -55.45
N GLU A 56 -65.18 -17.89 -54.90
CA GLU A 56 -66.38 -18.70 -54.90
C GLU A 56 -67.02 -18.81 -56.29
N THR A 57 -67.98 -19.74 -56.42
CA THR A 57 -68.78 -19.92 -57.64
C THR A 57 -69.56 -18.66 -58.08
N SER A 58 -69.75 -17.71 -57.17
CA SER A 58 -70.35 -16.38 -57.39
C SER A 58 -69.38 -15.38 -58.06
N GLY A 59 -68.08 -15.67 -58.07
CA GLY A 59 -67.02 -14.77 -58.54
C GLY A 59 -66.50 -13.79 -57.49
N GLU A 60 -66.98 -13.85 -56.24
CA GLU A 60 -66.42 -13.10 -55.11
C GLU A 60 -65.27 -13.86 -54.45
N ALA A 61 -64.24 -13.16 -54.01
CA ALA A 61 -63.11 -13.73 -53.28
C ALA A 61 -63.34 -13.60 -51.77
N ASN A 62 -63.33 -14.73 -51.06
CA ASN A 62 -63.53 -14.81 -49.62
C ASN A 62 -62.24 -15.20 -48.92
N ASN A 63 -61.89 -14.51 -47.83
CA ASN A 63 -60.67 -14.79 -47.09
C ASN A 63 -60.78 -16.15 -46.39
N ILE A 64 -59.79 -17.01 -46.58
CA ILE A 64 -59.63 -18.27 -45.87
C ILE A 64 -58.91 -17.93 -44.57
N SER A 65 -59.69 -17.60 -43.53
CA SER A 65 -59.17 -17.37 -42.19
C SER A 65 -59.23 -18.68 -41.40
N VAL A 66 -58.07 -19.23 -41.09
CA VAL A 66 -57.95 -20.42 -40.21
C VAL A 66 -58.05 -20.04 -38.73
N ASP A 67 -58.02 -18.75 -38.41
CA ASP A 67 -57.85 -18.28 -37.04
C ASP A 67 -59.15 -18.26 -36.24
N ASN A 68 -60.31 -18.05 -36.86
CA ASN A 68 -61.51 -17.77 -36.06
C ASN A 68 -62.05 -19.00 -35.31
N GLU A 69 -61.93 -20.20 -35.90
CA GLU A 69 -62.34 -21.45 -35.25
C GLU A 69 -61.29 -21.97 -34.26
N ILE A 70 -60.00 -21.84 -34.61
CA ILE A 70 -58.89 -22.28 -33.76
C ILE A 70 -58.67 -21.31 -32.59
N ALA A 71 -58.83 -20.00 -32.78
CA ALA A 71 -58.73 -19.01 -31.71
C ALA A 71 -59.83 -19.20 -30.66
N GLN A 72 -61.07 -19.53 -31.08
CA GLN A 72 -62.14 -19.89 -30.13
C GLN A 72 -61.82 -21.17 -29.36
N LEU A 73 -61.19 -22.16 -30.01
CA LEU A 73 -60.75 -23.39 -29.37
C LEU A 73 -59.64 -23.14 -28.33
N ILE A 74 -58.65 -22.31 -28.69
CA ILE A 74 -57.53 -21.94 -27.82
C ILE A 74 -58.01 -21.05 -26.65
N GLU A 75 -58.92 -20.11 -26.89
CA GLU A 75 -59.54 -19.26 -25.86
C GLU A 75 -60.33 -20.11 -24.86
N GLN A 76 -61.08 -21.12 -25.32
CA GLN A 76 -61.78 -22.08 -24.47
C GLN A 76 -60.81 -22.92 -23.63
N ILE A 77 -59.72 -23.42 -24.23
CA ILE A 77 -58.70 -24.19 -23.50
C ILE A 77 -57.97 -23.32 -22.46
N GLN A 78 -57.61 -22.08 -22.81
CA GLN A 78 -56.98 -21.12 -21.88
C GLN A 78 -57.92 -20.69 -20.74
N ALA A 79 -59.24 -20.62 -21.02
CA ALA A 79 -60.27 -20.40 -20.00
C ALA A 79 -60.58 -21.66 -19.17
N GLY A 80 -59.99 -22.81 -19.50
CA GLY A 80 -60.22 -24.09 -18.84
C GLY A 80 -61.58 -24.73 -19.16
N GLU A 81 -62.25 -24.26 -20.21
CA GLU A 81 -63.49 -24.85 -20.73
C GLU A 81 -63.18 -26.07 -21.61
N ASP A 82 -64.06 -27.08 -21.55
CA ASP A 82 -63.96 -28.28 -22.38
C ASP A 82 -64.52 -27.96 -23.79
N PRO A 83 -63.67 -27.94 -24.84
CA PRO A 83 -64.11 -27.55 -26.18
C PRO A 83 -65.17 -28.49 -26.77
N THR A 84 -65.31 -29.71 -26.22
CA THR A 84 -66.31 -30.68 -26.66
C THR A 84 -67.74 -30.34 -26.23
N GLN A 85 -67.89 -29.37 -25.31
CA GLN A 85 -69.20 -28.89 -24.85
C GLN A 85 -69.78 -27.75 -25.71
N ASN A 86 -68.99 -27.19 -26.63
CA ASN A 86 -69.47 -26.19 -27.57
C ASN A 86 -70.30 -26.88 -28.68
N PRO A 87 -71.64 -26.66 -28.76
CA PRO A 87 -72.50 -27.37 -29.71
C PRO A 87 -72.17 -27.11 -31.18
N ASP A 88 -71.49 -25.99 -31.49
CA ASP A 88 -71.07 -25.65 -32.85
C ASP A 88 -69.70 -26.25 -33.22
N LEU A 89 -68.89 -26.68 -32.24
CA LEU A 89 -67.58 -27.33 -32.43
C LEU A 89 -67.56 -28.80 -31.96
N ALA A 90 -68.69 -29.31 -31.47
CA ALA A 90 -68.82 -30.67 -30.99
C ALA A 90 -68.65 -31.65 -32.15
N THR A 91 -67.65 -32.53 -32.05
CA THR A 91 -67.57 -33.70 -32.93
C THR A 91 -68.93 -34.40 -32.94
N ALA A 92 -69.46 -34.73 -34.12
CA ALA A 92 -70.78 -35.32 -34.28
C ALA A 92 -70.90 -36.67 -33.54
N ALA A 93 -71.18 -36.60 -32.24
CA ALA A 93 -71.32 -37.75 -31.38
C ALA A 93 -72.65 -38.42 -31.72
N GLY A 94 -72.59 -39.64 -32.25
CA GLY A 94 -73.76 -40.47 -32.51
C GLY A 94 -74.66 -40.54 -31.28
N GLN A 95 -75.95 -40.23 -31.47
CA GLN A 95 -77.00 -40.03 -30.47
C GLN A 95 -77.31 -41.19 -29.51
N ASN A 96 -76.45 -42.21 -29.36
CA ASN A 96 -76.62 -43.28 -28.38
C ASN A 96 -75.27 -43.75 -27.80
N GLY A 97 -74.61 -42.86 -27.04
CA GLY A 97 -73.43 -43.18 -26.24
C GLY A 97 -73.80 -43.89 -24.94
N SER A 98 -73.34 -45.14 -24.79
CA SER A 98 -73.65 -46.04 -23.69
C SER A 98 -72.64 -45.96 -22.54
N SER A 99 -72.51 -44.82 -21.87
CA SER A 99 -71.69 -44.70 -20.66
C SER A 99 -72.54 -44.96 -19.41
N PRO A 100 -72.37 -46.10 -18.71
CA PRO A 100 -73.13 -46.44 -17.52
C PRO A 100 -72.56 -45.67 -16.32
N THR A 101 -73.42 -44.94 -15.59
CA THR A 101 -73.06 -44.29 -14.31
C THR A 101 -73.08 -45.26 -13.12
N GLY A 102 -72.85 -46.55 -13.36
CA GLY A 102 -72.92 -47.59 -12.33
C GLY A 102 -72.26 -48.90 -12.76
N THR A 103 -71.33 -49.37 -11.95
CA THR A 103 -70.41 -50.49 -12.16
C THR A 103 -71.06 -51.86 -12.39
N GLY A 104 -70.41 -52.68 -13.22
CA GLY A 104 -70.56 -54.14 -13.26
C GLY A 104 -69.55 -54.78 -14.22
N THR A 105 -68.71 -55.69 -13.74
CA THR A 105 -67.72 -56.44 -14.53
C THR A 105 -68.42 -57.47 -15.41
N VAL A 106 -68.19 -57.39 -16.72
CA VAL A 106 -68.62 -58.38 -17.72
C VAL A 106 -67.38 -59.04 -18.30
N GLU A 107 -67.22 -60.35 -18.06
CA GLU A 107 -66.25 -61.15 -18.80
C GLU A 107 -66.70 -61.27 -20.27
N ARG A 108 -65.82 -60.85 -21.20
CA ARG A 108 -66.09 -60.86 -22.64
C ARG A 108 -65.45 -62.09 -23.26
N THR A 109 -66.27 -62.95 -23.87
CA THR A 109 -65.85 -64.03 -24.77
C THR A 109 -66.20 -63.66 -26.20
N GLY A 110 -65.31 -62.94 -26.90
CA GLY A 110 -65.49 -62.57 -28.31
C GLY A 110 -64.44 -61.58 -28.80
N ALA A 111 -63.98 -61.78 -30.04
CA ALA A 111 -62.82 -61.13 -30.65
C ALA A 111 -62.87 -59.59 -30.62
N GLU A 112 -61.75 -58.99 -30.22
CA GLU A 112 -61.53 -57.55 -30.14
C GLU A 112 -61.28 -56.97 -31.55
N LEU A 113 -62.09 -55.98 -31.91
CA LEU A 113 -61.80 -55.08 -33.02
C LEU A 113 -60.89 -53.98 -32.46
N LEU A 114 -59.71 -53.81 -33.07
CA LEU A 114 -58.77 -52.74 -32.75
C LEU A 114 -59.49 -51.39 -32.85
N ALA A 115 -59.36 -50.55 -31.82
CA ALA A 115 -59.77 -49.16 -31.89
C ALA A 115 -58.94 -48.48 -33.01
N SER A 116 -59.61 -48.00 -34.05
CA SER A 116 -59.01 -47.10 -35.03
C SER A 116 -59.26 -45.67 -34.59
N THR A 117 -58.20 -44.91 -34.34
CA THR A 117 -58.28 -43.45 -34.27
C THR A 117 -58.54 -42.93 -35.67
N SER A 118 -59.71 -42.34 -35.89
CA SER A 118 -60.00 -41.57 -37.10
C SER A 118 -59.30 -40.23 -36.96
N PHE A 119 -58.22 -40.02 -37.70
CA PHE A 119 -57.70 -38.69 -37.93
C PHE A 119 -58.53 -38.09 -39.05
N ASP A 120 -59.32 -37.07 -38.72
CA ASP A 120 -59.96 -36.25 -39.74
C ASP A 120 -58.90 -35.27 -40.26
N THR A 121 -58.50 -35.44 -41.52
CA THR A 121 -57.54 -34.56 -42.19
C THR A 121 -58.25 -33.52 -43.07
N SER A 122 -59.55 -33.26 -42.85
CA SER A 122 -60.35 -32.26 -43.56
C SER A 122 -59.95 -30.83 -43.21
N GLY A 123 -58.66 -30.49 -43.29
CA GLY A 123 -58.10 -29.21 -42.86
C GLY A 123 -58.71 -28.04 -43.62
N LEU A 124 -58.08 -27.64 -44.72
CA LEU A 124 -58.57 -26.52 -45.56
C LEU A 124 -59.78 -26.89 -46.43
N GLU A 125 -60.17 -28.17 -46.46
CA GLU A 125 -61.34 -28.65 -47.21
C GLU A 125 -62.66 -28.11 -46.64
N SER A 126 -62.72 -27.89 -45.32
CA SER A 126 -63.84 -27.23 -44.64
C SER A 126 -64.02 -25.77 -45.08
N GLN A 127 -62.92 -25.13 -45.50
CA GLN A 127 -62.86 -23.77 -46.02
C GLN A 127 -63.05 -23.72 -47.55
N GLY A 128 -63.39 -24.85 -48.18
CA GLY A 128 -63.77 -24.94 -49.60
C GLY A 128 -62.61 -25.22 -50.57
N LEU A 129 -61.40 -25.49 -50.08
CA LEU A 129 -60.28 -25.91 -50.94
C LEU A 129 -60.37 -27.39 -51.29
N SER A 130 -59.88 -27.79 -52.46
CA SER A 130 -59.64 -29.21 -52.75
C SER A 130 -58.41 -29.73 -52.00
N GLU A 131 -58.30 -31.05 -51.82
CA GLU A 131 -57.10 -31.72 -51.28
C GLU A 131 -55.83 -31.26 -52.00
N THR A 132 -55.88 -31.20 -53.34
CA THR A 132 -54.75 -30.75 -54.18
C THR A 132 -54.43 -29.27 -54.00
N GLN A 133 -55.42 -28.40 -53.80
CA GLN A 133 -55.17 -26.98 -53.51
C GLN A 133 -54.59 -26.79 -52.11
N SER A 134 -55.04 -27.58 -51.15
CA SER A 134 -54.56 -27.56 -49.77
C SER A 134 -53.09 -27.99 -49.69
N LEU A 135 -52.72 -29.04 -50.42
CA LEU A 135 -51.33 -29.51 -50.50
C LEU A 135 -50.42 -28.51 -51.23
N SER A 136 -50.85 -27.94 -52.35
CA SER A 136 -50.06 -26.93 -53.07
C SER A 136 -49.92 -25.62 -52.29
N LEU A 137 -50.94 -25.25 -51.51
CA LEU A 137 -50.86 -24.10 -50.60
C LEU A 137 -49.86 -24.39 -49.47
N LEU A 138 -49.90 -25.58 -48.89
CA LEU A 138 -48.97 -25.99 -47.85
C LEU A 138 -47.52 -26.05 -48.37
N GLU A 139 -47.31 -26.61 -49.56
CA GLU A 139 -46.01 -26.62 -50.24
C GLU A 139 -45.51 -25.19 -50.47
N LEU A 140 -46.34 -24.31 -51.03
CA LEU A 140 -46.01 -22.90 -51.27
C LEU A 140 -45.66 -22.15 -49.98
N VAL A 141 -46.44 -22.33 -48.91
CA VAL A 141 -46.19 -21.69 -47.61
C VAL A 141 -44.91 -22.22 -46.98
N SER A 142 -44.65 -23.53 -47.07
CA SER A 142 -43.41 -24.14 -46.55
C SER A 142 -42.17 -23.73 -47.34
N GLU A 143 -42.30 -23.48 -48.64
CA GLU A 143 -41.22 -22.99 -49.49
C GLU A 143 -40.95 -21.49 -49.30
N SER A 144 -41.90 -20.73 -48.74
CA SER A 144 -41.79 -19.29 -48.56
C SER A 144 -41.36 -18.84 -47.15
N LEU A 145 -41.41 -19.73 -46.15
CA LEU A 145 -41.14 -19.39 -44.75
C LEU A 145 -39.68 -19.70 -44.39
N VAL A 146 -38.87 -18.66 -44.16
CA VAL A 146 -37.58 -18.81 -43.50
C VAL A 146 -37.82 -18.71 -42.00
N VAL A 147 -37.70 -19.84 -41.28
CA VAL A 147 -37.90 -19.88 -39.83
C VAL A 147 -36.55 -19.78 -39.14
N PHE A 148 -36.37 -18.72 -38.35
CA PHE A 148 -35.25 -18.64 -37.42
C PHE A 148 -35.48 -19.64 -36.28
N GLU A 149 -34.51 -20.52 -36.02
CA GLU A 149 -34.56 -21.44 -34.90
C GLU A 149 -33.78 -20.89 -33.71
N GLY A 150 -34.47 -20.60 -32.61
CA GLY A 150 -33.84 -20.36 -31.32
C GLY A 150 -34.24 -19.06 -30.64
N THR A 151 -33.47 -18.69 -29.64
CA THR A 151 -33.59 -17.42 -28.93
C THR A 151 -32.77 -16.35 -29.65
N ASN A 152 -33.28 -15.12 -29.65
CA ASN A 152 -32.54 -13.97 -30.19
C ASN A 152 -31.63 -13.32 -29.15
N LEU A 153 -31.60 -13.84 -27.93
CA LEU A 153 -30.75 -13.39 -26.84
C LEU A 153 -29.60 -14.38 -26.64
N PHE A 154 -28.38 -13.88 -26.70
CA PHE A 154 -27.15 -14.62 -26.47
C PHE A 154 -26.33 -13.92 -25.39
N GLU A 155 -25.57 -14.70 -24.62
CA GLU A 155 -24.70 -14.21 -23.57
C GLU A 155 -23.24 -14.47 -23.97
N TYR A 156 -22.35 -13.51 -23.74
CA TYR A 156 -20.91 -13.66 -23.91
C TYR A 156 -20.18 -12.96 -22.76
N PHE A 157 -19.01 -13.48 -22.38
CA PHE A 157 -18.21 -12.83 -21.35
C PHE A 157 -17.48 -11.62 -21.93
N GLU A 158 -17.27 -10.59 -21.12
CA GLU A 158 -16.30 -9.55 -21.47
C GLU A 158 -14.88 -10.11 -21.61
N ASN A 159 -13.95 -9.28 -22.10
CA ASN A 159 -12.59 -9.72 -22.45
C ASN A 159 -12.54 -10.89 -23.44
N SER A 160 -13.63 -11.11 -24.20
CA SER A 160 -13.69 -12.10 -25.28
C SER A 160 -12.69 -11.74 -26.38
N SER A 161 -12.12 -12.77 -27.00
CA SER A 161 -11.18 -12.64 -28.12
C SER A 161 -11.90 -12.69 -29.47
N VAL A 162 -11.18 -12.34 -30.55
CA VAL A 162 -11.71 -12.43 -31.93
C VAL A 162 -12.06 -13.87 -32.35
N ASP A 163 -11.52 -14.88 -31.67
CA ASP A 163 -11.76 -16.29 -31.98
C ASP A 163 -13.01 -16.84 -31.27
N ASP A 164 -13.56 -16.11 -30.29
CA ASP A 164 -14.71 -16.55 -29.51
C ASP A 164 -16.01 -16.35 -30.29
N VAL A 165 -16.84 -17.40 -30.35
CA VAL A 165 -18.16 -17.37 -30.98
C VAL A 165 -19.16 -16.85 -29.96
N LEU A 166 -19.67 -15.63 -30.17
CA LEU A 166 -20.63 -14.98 -29.26
C LEU A 166 -22.06 -15.53 -29.46
N ALA A 167 -22.43 -15.76 -30.70
CA ALA A 167 -23.75 -16.23 -31.09
C ALA A 167 -23.67 -17.01 -32.41
N VAL A 168 -24.67 -17.88 -32.66
CA VAL A 168 -24.79 -18.60 -33.93
C VAL A 168 -26.21 -18.43 -34.46
N VAL A 169 -26.33 -17.86 -35.65
CA VAL A 169 -27.59 -17.64 -36.35
C VAL A 169 -27.96 -18.91 -37.13
N ASN A 170 -28.74 -19.79 -36.49
CA ASN A 170 -29.22 -21.03 -37.09
C ASN A 170 -30.55 -20.84 -37.83
N LEU A 171 -30.68 -21.49 -38.98
CA LEU A 171 -31.85 -21.43 -39.85
C LEU A 171 -32.22 -22.84 -40.30
N GLU A 172 -33.51 -23.17 -40.28
CA GLU A 172 -34.01 -24.32 -41.02
C GLU A 172 -34.19 -23.93 -42.49
N LEU A 173 -33.40 -24.55 -43.36
CA LEU A 173 -33.44 -24.32 -44.80
C LEU A 173 -33.83 -25.59 -45.55
N LEU A 174 -34.47 -25.39 -46.70
CA LEU A 174 -34.76 -26.47 -47.64
C LEU A 174 -33.48 -27.02 -48.27
N GLU A 175 -33.54 -28.30 -48.69
CA GLU A 175 -32.38 -29.02 -49.22
C GLU A 175 -31.80 -28.33 -50.47
N GLY A 176 -30.58 -27.80 -50.34
CA GLY A 176 -29.81 -27.18 -51.43
C GLY A 176 -29.69 -25.65 -51.36
N GLU A 177 -30.37 -24.99 -50.43
CA GLU A 177 -30.22 -23.56 -50.17
C GLU A 177 -28.98 -23.26 -49.31
N VAL A 178 -28.28 -22.16 -49.61
CA VAL A 178 -27.11 -21.70 -48.85
C VAL A 178 -27.37 -20.27 -48.39
N PRO A 179 -27.43 -19.99 -47.08
CA PRO A 179 -27.66 -18.65 -46.58
C PRO A 179 -26.41 -17.78 -46.79
N GLN A 180 -26.63 -16.48 -46.94
CA GLN A 180 -25.59 -15.46 -46.84
C GLN A 180 -25.96 -14.54 -45.68
N TYR A 181 -24.96 -14.20 -44.86
CA TYR A 181 -25.14 -13.38 -43.67
C TYR A 181 -24.42 -12.04 -43.82
N SER A 182 -25.03 -10.99 -43.31
CA SER A 182 -24.38 -9.68 -43.13
C SER A 182 -25.02 -8.94 -41.96
N ILE A 183 -24.28 -8.05 -41.30
CA ILE A 183 -24.83 -7.20 -40.25
C ILE A 183 -25.17 -5.84 -40.85
N GLN A 184 -26.36 -5.33 -40.56
CA GLN A 184 -26.79 -4.00 -40.96
C GLN A 184 -26.72 -3.06 -39.77
N PHE A 185 -25.95 -1.98 -39.93
CA PHE A 185 -25.87 -0.87 -38.98
C PHE A 185 -26.54 0.38 -39.56
N GLN A 186 -27.09 1.22 -38.68
CA GLN A 186 -27.54 2.56 -39.08
C GLN A 186 -26.33 3.50 -39.15
N PRO A 187 -26.33 4.52 -40.03
CA PRO A 187 -25.22 5.47 -40.07
C PRO A 187 -24.98 6.16 -38.72
N GLY A 188 -23.77 6.01 -38.16
CA GLY A 188 -23.41 6.56 -36.85
C GLY A 188 -23.80 5.70 -35.66
N ASP A 189 -24.18 4.44 -35.90
CA ASP A 189 -24.35 3.43 -34.87
C ASP A 189 -22.99 3.16 -34.19
N PRO A 190 -22.88 3.26 -32.85
CA PRO A 190 -21.64 3.01 -32.14
C PRO A 190 -21.15 1.56 -32.25
N LEU A 191 -22.01 0.62 -32.63
CA LEU A 191 -21.66 -0.80 -32.85
C LEU A 191 -21.07 -1.07 -34.25
N GLU A 192 -21.07 -0.08 -35.15
CA GLU A 192 -20.58 -0.22 -36.51
C GLU A 192 -19.10 -0.63 -36.53
N GLY A 193 -18.82 -1.82 -37.05
CA GLY A 193 -17.46 -2.37 -37.14
C GLY A 193 -16.98 -3.14 -35.91
N LEU A 194 -17.76 -3.21 -34.82
CA LEU A 194 -17.39 -3.95 -33.61
C LEU A 194 -17.68 -5.45 -33.70
N PHE A 195 -18.70 -5.84 -34.46
CA PHE A 195 -19.11 -7.23 -34.66
C PHE A 195 -18.99 -7.65 -36.13
N GLU A 196 -18.67 -8.93 -36.36
CA GLU A 196 -18.72 -9.57 -37.66
C GLU A 196 -19.48 -10.90 -37.61
N ILE A 197 -20.05 -11.29 -38.74
CA ILE A 197 -20.70 -12.60 -38.92
C ILE A 197 -20.03 -13.35 -40.06
N ASN A 198 -19.64 -14.60 -39.80
CA ASN A 198 -18.96 -15.42 -40.80
C ASN A 198 -19.96 -16.19 -41.70
N ALA A 199 -19.44 -16.94 -42.67
CA ALA A 199 -20.27 -17.71 -43.61
C ALA A 199 -21.02 -18.89 -42.97
N GLN A 200 -20.70 -19.25 -41.72
CA GLN A 200 -21.37 -20.28 -40.92
C GLN A 200 -22.49 -19.68 -40.06
N GLY A 201 -22.67 -18.36 -40.06
CA GLY A 201 -23.65 -17.67 -39.22
C GLY A 201 -23.15 -17.42 -37.79
N GLU A 202 -21.86 -17.63 -37.52
CA GLU A 202 -21.24 -17.37 -36.22
C GLU A 202 -20.86 -15.88 -36.11
N ILE A 203 -21.25 -15.26 -35.01
CA ILE A 203 -20.98 -13.86 -34.69
C ILE A 203 -19.75 -13.77 -33.78
N HIS A 204 -18.82 -12.89 -34.14
CA HIS A 204 -17.56 -12.65 -33.44
C HIS A 204 -17.34 -11.16 -33.21
N LEU A 205 -16.48 -10.81 -32.23
CA LEU A 205 -15.92 -9.47 -32.15
C LEU A 205 -14.86 -9.28 -33.24
N THR A 206 -14.83 -8.09 -33.83
CA THR A 206 -13.68 -7.67 -34.64
C THR A 206 -12.52 -7.25 -33.75
N GLN A 207 -11.37 -6.95 -34.33
CA GLN A 207 -10.24 -6.39 -33.58
C GLN A 207 -10.58 -5.04 -32.93
N GLU A 208 -11.46 -4.24 -33.54
CA GLU A 208 -11.97 -3.00 -32.95
C GLU A 208 -12.98 -3.29 -31.85
N GLY A 209 -13.83 -4.30 -32.03
CA GLY A 209 -14.78 -4.80 -31.02
C GLY A 209 -14.09 -5.25 -29.73
N VAL A 210 -13.02 -6.03 -29.83
CA VAL A 210 -12.25 -6.52 -28.66
C VAL A 210 -11.70 -5.37 -27.79
N ALA A 211 -11.35 -4.24 -28.40
CA ALA A 211 -10.80 -3.08 -27.70
C ALA A 211 -11.86 -2.00 -27.40
N SER A 212 -13.14 -2.34 -27.55
CA SER A 212 -14.24 -1.41 -27.36
C SER A 212 -15.04 -1.75 -26.10
N PHE A 213 -15.76 -0.73 -25.64
CA PHE A 213 -17.02 -0.81 -24.86
C PHE A 213 -17.93 -2.04 -25.03
N ALA A 214 -17.98 -2.66 -26.23
CA ALA A 214 -18.80 -3.85 -26.46
C ALA A 214 -18.13 -5.15 -25.99
N ASN A 215 -17.08 -5.03 -25.19
CA ASN A 215 -16.32 -6.13 -24.60
C ASN A 215 -15.69 -5.72 -23.25
N ASP A 216 -16.29 -4.74 -22.59
CA ASP A 216 -15.85 -4.12 -21.34
C ASP A 216 -17.12 -3.74 -20.56
N PHE A 217 -17.47 -4.57 -19.58
CA PHE A 217 -18.75 -4.53 -18.86
C PHE A 217 -18.90 -3.24 -18.03
N GLU A 218 -17.79 -2.57 -17.72
CA GLU A 218 -17.73 -1.36 -16.89
C GLU A 218 -17.85 -0.06 -17.71
N LEU A 219 -17.68 -0.10 -19.04
CA LEU A 219 -17.59 1.11 -19.85
C LEU A 219 -18.94 1.67 -20.32
N ASP A 220 -19.91 0.83 -20.69
CA ASP A 220 -21.17 1.25 -21.34
C ASP A 220 -22.37 0.30 -21.07
N ALA A 221 -23.22 0.03 -22.07
CA ALA A 221 -24.42 -0.79 -21.92
C ALA A 221 -24.12 -2.26 -22.20
N ASN A 222 -24.37 -3.13 -21.22
CA ASN A 222 -23.97 -4.55 -21.27
C ASN A 222 -24.93 -5.41 -22.11
N GLN A 223 -25.72 -4.77 -22.97
CA GLN A 223 -26.63 -5.39 -23.93
C GLN A 223 -26.62 -4.60 -25.23
N HIS A 224 -26.24 -5.28 -26.30
CA HIS A 224 -26.13 -4.73 -27.65
C HIS A 224 -27.12 -5.43 -28.56
N THR A 225 -27.87 -4.66 -29.36
CA THR A 225 -28.76 -5.24 -30.38
C THR A 225 -28.23 -4.94 -31.76
N ILE A 226 -27.98 -5.99 -32.54
CA ILE A 226 -27.55 -5.91 -33.94
C ILE A 226 -28.62 -6.50 -34.85
N THR A 227 -28.77 -5.94 -36.06
CA THR A 227 -29.66 -6.50 -37.08
C THR A 227 -28.86 -7.34 -38.07
N VAL A 228 -29.04 -8.65 -38.03
CA VAL A 228 -28.45 -9.59 -39.01
C VAL A 228 -29.40 -9.72 -40.19
N LEU A 229 -28.92 -9.41 -41.39
CA LEU A 229 -29.60 -9.70 -42.64
C LEU A 229 -29.20 -11.09 -43.13
N VAL A 230 -30.20 -11.97 -43.20
CA VAL A 230 -30.07 -13.30 -43.80
C VAL A 230 -30.60 -13.24 -45.22
N THR A 231 -29.77 -13.59 -46.20
CA THR A 231 -30.19 -13.69 -47.60
C THR A 231 -30.21 -15.16 -48.03
N VAL A 232 -31.37 -15.64 -48.48
CA VAL A 232 -31.56 -16.98 -49.07
C VAL A 232 -32.19 -16.80 -50.45
N GLY A 233 -31.45 -17.12 -51.51
CA GLY A 233 -31.85 -16.76 -52.88
C GLY A 233 -32.00 -15.24 -53.03
N ASP A 234 -33.21 -14.78 -53.37
CA ASP A 234 -33.57 -13.35 -53.51
C ASP A 234 -34.29 -12.78 -52.28
N GLN A 235 -34.52 -13.60 -51.24
CA GLN A 235 -35.17 -13.18 -49.99
C GLN A 235 -34.16 -12.61 -49.03
N VAL A 236 -34.48 -11.48 -48.41
CA VAL A 236 -33.68 -10.87 -47.34
C VAL A 236 -34.55 -10.73 -46.10
N THR A 237 -34.16 -11.42 -45.03
CA THR A 237 -34.88 -11.42 -43.75
C THR A 237 -34.01 -10.74 -42.69
N PRO A 238 -34.47 -9.64 -42.07
CA PRO A 238 -33.80 -9.04 -40.93
C PRO A 238 -34.11 -9.83 -39.65
N ILE A 239 -33.08 -10.11 -38.86
CA ILE A 239 -33.18 -10.76 -37.55
C ILE A 239 -32.49 -9.85 -36.52
N GLU A 240 -33.24 -9.40 -35.52
CA GLU A 240 -32.66 -8.70 -34.38
C GLU A 240 -32.03 -9.70 -33.42
N ILE A 241 -30.73 -9.56 -33.17
CA ILE A 241 -29.96 -10.36 -32.23
C ILE A 241 -29.53 -9.44 -31.09
N THR A 242 -29.86 -9.81 -29.86
CA THR A 242 -29.38 -9.16 -28.65
C THR A 242 -28.24 -9.98 -28.06
N LEU A 243 -27.10 -9.33 -27.88
CA LEU A 243 -25.91 -9.86 -27.24
C LEU A 243 -25.82 -9.23 -25.85
N SER A 244 -25.86 -10.03 -24.80
CA SER A 244 -25.71 -9.60 -23.41
C SER A 244 -24.32 -9.97 -22.93
N GLU A 245 -23.59 -8.98 -22.43
CA GLU A 245 -22.31 -9.21 -21.80
C GLU A 245 -22.51 -9.81 -20.40
N LEU A 246 -21.56 -10.66 -20.01
CA LEU A 246 -21.40 -11.23 -18.69
C LEU A 246 -20.09 -10.70 -18.10
N ASP A 247 -20.23 -10.13 -16.91
CA ASP A 247 -19.16 -9.60 -16.06
C ASP A 247 -18.13 -10.70 -15.67
N VAL A 248 -16.85 -10.33 -15.67
CA VAL A 248 -15.71 -11.15 -15.24
C VAL A 248 -14.80 -10.40 -14.24
N ASP A 249 -15.29 -10.14 -13.03
CA ASP A 249 -14.53 -9.86 -11.78
C ASP A 249 -12.99 -9.71 -11.93
N GLU A 250 -12.56 -8.48 -12.20
CA GLU A 250 -11.17 -8.10 -12.41
C GLU A 250 -10.45 -7.67 -11.13
N PRO A 251 -9.12 -7.84 -11.04
CA PRO A 251 -8.37 -7.35 -9.89
C PRO A 251 -8.35 -5.81 -9.80
N PRO A 252 -8.25 -5.25 -8.59
CA PRO A 252 -8.12 -3.81 -8.41
C PRO A 252 -6.94 -3.18 -9.17
N VAL A 253 -7.13 -1.97 -9.68
CA VAL A 253 -6.13 -1.22 -10.45
C VAL A 253 -5.62 -0.03 -9.64
N PHE A 254 -4.30 0.07 -9.44
CA PHE A 254 -3.68 1.21 -8.77
C PHE A 254 -3.74 2.48 -9.61
N VAL A 255 -3.90 3.63 -8.93
CA VAL A 255 -3.99 4.96 -9.54
C VAL A 255 -2.88 5.87 -8.98
N PRO A 256 -1.63 5.70 -9.44
CA PRO A 256 -0.53 6.56 -9.00
C PRO A 256 -0.71 8.01 -9.48
N PRO A 257 -0.17 9.02 -8.75
CA PRO A 257 -0.40 10.44 -9.05
C PRO A 257 0.18 10.92 -10.39
N THR A 258 1.13 10.17 -10.93
CA THR A 258 1.69 10.33 -12.28
C THR A 258 1.34 9.06 -13.05
N ASP A 259 1.15 9.16 -14.38
CA ASP A 259 0.94 8.02 -15.32
C ASP A 259 2.15 7.05 -15.37
N GLY A 260 2.73 6.69 -14.23
CA GLY A 260 3.85 5.79 -14.07
C GLY A 260 3.45 4.56 -13.27
N ASP A 261 4.36 3.60 -13.18
CA ASP A 261 4.08 2.26 -12.65
C ASP A 261 4.43 2.11 -11.16
N SER A 262 4.51 3.21 -10.40
CA SER A 262 4.98 3.21 -9.01
C SER A 262 4.56 4.44 -8.20
N TYR A 263 4.54 4.31 -6.87
CA TYR A 263 4.47 5.44 -5.94
C TYR A 263 5.85 5.79 -5.39
N VAL A 264 6.09 7.08 -5.15
CA VAL A 264 7.30 7.57 -4.48
C VAL A 264 6.90 8.52 -3.36
N PHE A 265 7.32 8.20 -2.14
CA PHE A 265 7.09 9.02 -0.95
C PHE A 265 8.41 9.37 -0.25
N SER A 266 8.34 10.33 0.65
CA SER A 266 9.46 10.70 1.51
C SER A 266 8.99 10.93 2.94
N TYR A 267 9.81 10.58 3.91
CA TYR A 267 9.56 10.83 5.33
C TYR A 267 10.89 11.16 5.99
N ASN A 268 10.86 11.95 7.06
CA ASN A 268 12.07 12.19 7.83
C ASN A 268 12.35 11.01 8.76
N GLU A 269 13.61 10.74 9.05
CA GLU A 269 13.99 9.85 10.15
C GLU A 269 13.45 10.34 11.51
N ASN A 270 13.63 9.54 12.56
CA ASN A 270 13.05 9.81 13.88
C ASN A 270 11.51 9.98 13.84
N SER A 271 10.85 9.48 12.80
CA SER A 271 9.39 9.51 12.67
C SER A 271 8.72 8.60 13.69
N LEU A 272 7.55 9.02 14.17
CA LEU A 272 6.69 8.20 15.02
C LEU A 272 5.93 7.17 14.17
N ASP A 273 5.45 6.09 14.80
CA ASP A 273 4.58 5.10 14.16
C ASP A 273 3.27 5.69 13.63
N SER A 274 2.77 6.75 14.28
CA SER A 274 1.60 7.52 13.83
C SER A 274 1.84 8.42 12.60
N THR A 275 3.08 8.55 12.12
CA THR A 275 3.39 9.38 10.95
C THR A 275 2.98 8.66 9.67
N VAL A 276 2.04 9.25 8.91
CA VAL A 276 1.70 8.78 7.56
C VAL A 276 2.78 9.21 6.59
N ILE A 277 3.47 8.23 6.00
CA ILE A 277 4.54 8.42 5.01
C ILE A 277 3.95 8.74 3.63
N GLY A 278 2.88 8.05 3.27
CA GLY A 278 2.23 8.19 1.98
C GLY A 278 0.92 7.42 1.92
N GLN A 279 0.16 7.64 0.86
CA GLN A 279 -1.11 6.95 0.64
C GLN A 279 -1.17 6.44 -0.80
N VAL A 280 -1.43 5.13 -0.96
CA VAL A 280 -1.73 4.54 -2.25
C VAL A 280 -3.24 4.43 -2.43
N SER A 281 -3.68 4.31 -3.68
CA SER A 281 -5.09 4.11 -4.00
C SER A 281 -5.23 3.16 -5.18
N ALA A 282 -6.13 2.20 -5.06
CA ALA A 282 -6.59 1.36 -6.14
C ALA A 282 -8.12 1.43 -6.23
N THR A 283 -8.62 1.24 -7.45
CA THR A 283 -10.03 1.14 -7.76
C THR A 283 -10.29 -0.20 -8.41
N ASP A 284 -11.31 -0.87 -7.92
CA ASP A 284 -11.85 -2.10 -8.47
C ASP A 284 -12.83 -1.76 -9.61
N PRO A 285 -12.72 -2.36 -10.81
CA PRO A 285 -13.57 -2.00 -11.95
C PRO A 285 -15.07 -2.18 -11.67
N GLU A 286 -15.46 -3.25 -10.96
CA GLU A 286 -16.85 -3.50 -10.53
C GLU A 286 -17.25 -2.70 -9.27
N ALA A 287 -16.42 -1.72 -8.89
CA ALA A 287 -16.59 -0.84 -7.73
C ALA A 287 -16.70 -1.59 -6.39
N GLN A 288 -16.05 -2.75 -6.27
CA GLN A 288 -15.97 -3.50 -5.03
C GLN A 288 -15.00 -2.84 -4.02
N THR A 289 -15.05 -3.32 -2.77
CA THR A 289 -14.17 -2.81 -1.71
C THR A 289 -12.77 -3.37 -1.86
N VAL A 290 -11.77 -2.49 -1.94
CA VAL A 290 -10.36 -2.87 -2.00
C VAL A 290 -9.77 -3.01 -0.59
N SER A 291 -9.01 -4.09 -0.37
CA SER A 291 -8.15 -4.28 0.79
C SER A 291 -6.68 -4.15 0.42
N TYR A 292 -5.86 -3.59 1.32
CA TYR A 292 -4.43 -3.39 1.10
C TYR A 292 -3.56 -4.24 2.02
N SER A 293 -2.41 -4.67 1.52
CA SER A 293 -1.35 -5.30 2.33
C SER A 293 0.03 -5.00 1.73
N ILE A 294 1.10 -5.24 2.50
CA ILE A 294 2.48 -5.16 2.01
C ILE A 294 3.00 -6.59 1.82
N ALA A 295 3.50 -6.89 0.63
CA ALA A 295 4.16 -8.14 0.33
C ALA A 295 5.67 -8.02 0.52
N TYR A 296 6.24 -9.01 1.21
CA TYR A 296 7.68 -9.13 1.45
C TYR A 296 8.23 -10.42 0.83
N GLY A 297 9.45 -10.35 0.33
CA GLY A 297 10.19 -11.55 -0.10
C GLY A 297 10.62 -12.41 1.10
N GLU A 298 11.08 -13.64 0.82
CA GLU A 298 11.69 -14.45 1.87
C GLU A 298 12.92 -13.76 2.47
N SER A 299 12.94 -13.57 3.79
CA SER A 299 14.02 -12.89 4.53
C SER A 299 14.27 -11.43 4.12
N ASP A 300 13.23 -10.74 3.65
CA ASP A 300 13.29 -9.31 3.39
C ASP A 300 13.56 -8.54 4.69
N PRO A 301 14.61 -7.71 4.77
CA PRO A 301 14.92 -6.93 5.97
C PRO A 301 13.85 -5.89 6.33
N LEU A 302 12.93 -5.58 5.41
CA LEU A 302 11.81 -4.66 5.64
C LEU A 302 10.57 -5.35 6.23
N ASP A 303 10.55 -6.68 6.31
CA ASP A 303 9.41 -7.45 6.81
C ASP A 303 9.06 -7.04 8.25
N GLY A 304 7.84 -6.55 8.43
CA GLY A 304 7.32 -6.06 9.70
C GLY A 304 7.81 -4.67 10.12
N LEU A 305 8.55 -3.94 9.29
CA LEU A 305 8.99 -2.56 9.59
C LEU A 305 8.00 -1.49 9.11
N PHE A 306 7.21 -1.79 8.07
CA PHE A 306 6.16 -0.91 7.55
C PHE A 306 4.79 -1.57 7.70
N GLU A 307 3.74 -0.74 7.79
CA GLU A 307 2.34 -1.17 7.77
C GLU A 307 1.52 -0.32 6.80
N ILE A 308 0.36 -0.83 6.42
CA ILE A 308 -0.62 -0.15 5.59
C ILE A 308 -2.02 -0.37 6.15
N ASN A 309 -2.84 0.69 6.21
CA ASN A 309 -4.21 0.62 6.70
C ASN A 309 -5.24 0.40 5.57
N ALA A 310 -6.54 0.35 5.94
CA ALA A 310 -7.63 0.11 4.99
C ALA A 310 -7.82 1.27 4.00
N GLU A 311 -7.39 2.48 4.38
CA GLU A 311 -7.41 3.68 3.55
C GLU A 311 -6.18 3.78 2.62
N GLY A 312 -5.27 2.80 2.66
CA GLY A 312 -4.05 2.77 1.84
C GLY A 312 -2.92 3.64 2.36
N GLU A 313 -3.02 4.16 3.60
CA GLU A 313 -1.97 4.96 4.23
C GLU A 313 -0.87 4.05 4.78
N ILE A 314 0.38 4.37 4.44
CA ILE A 314 1.60 3.66 4.83
C ILE A 314 2.26 4.39 5.99
N SER A 315 2.68 3.65 7.01
CA SER A 315 3.42 4.15 8.18
C SER A 315 4.48 3.15 8.65
N LEU A 316 5.31 3.56 9.60
CA LEU A 316 6.23 2.66 10.31
C LEU A 316 5.47 1.86 11.36
N THR A 317 5.85 0.60 11.57
CA THR A 317 5.44 -0.14 12.76
C THR A 317 6.27 0.31 13.97
N ALA A 318 5.88 -0.11 15.18
CA ALA A 318 6.70 0.08 16.38
C ALA A 318 8.12 -0.53 16.25
N ALA A 319 8.29 -1.59 15.46
CA ALA A 319 9.61 -2.15 15.16
C ALA A 319 10.37 -1.26 14.16
N GLY A 320 9.69 -0.79 13.11
CA GLY A 320 10.21 0.14 12.12
C GLY A 320 10.75 1.44 12.71
N VAL A 321 10.07 2.01 13.72
CA VAL A 321 10.50 3.23 14.43
C VAL A 321 11.90 3.08 15.07
N THR A 322 12.27 1.86 15.48
CA THR A 322 13.56 1.57 16.13
C THR A 322 14.58 0.89 15.22
N ALA A 323 14.23 0.71 13.95
CA ALA A 323 15.04 0.00 12.96
C ALA A 323 15.81 0.98 12.07
N PHE A 324 16.67 0.43 11.22
CA PHE A 324 17.45 1.17 10.23
C PHE A 324 16.62 1.93 9.18
N THR A 325 15.31 1.72 9.15
CA THR A 325 14.37 2.42 8.28
C THR A 325 13.95 3.77 8.86
N ASN A 326 14.48 4.17 10.01
CA ASN A 326 14.12 5.41 10.70
C ASN A 326 15.34 6.02 11.41
N ASP A 327 16.52 5.79 10.82
CA ASP A 327 17.86 6.19 11.23
C ASP A 327 18.71 6.28 9.94
N TYR A 328 18.85 7.50 9.42
CA TYR A 328 19.40 7.82 8.11
C TYR A 328 20.91 7.49 8.02
N GLU A 329 21.59 7.44 9.16
CA GLU A 329 23.02 7.16 9.27
C GLU A 329 23.33 5.67 9.34
N LEU A 330 22.34 4.82 9.70
CA LEU A 330 22.58 3.41 9.96
C LEU A 330 22.70 2.56 8.68
N ALA A 331 21.95 2.89 7.62
CA ALA A 331 21.86 2.06 6.42
C ALA A 331 21.52 2.83 5.12
N SER A 332 20.69 2.24 4.27
CA SER A 332 20.29 2.80 2.97
C SER A 332 18.97 3.52 3.11
N ASN A 333 18.93 4.78 2.69
CA ASN A 333 17.84 5.72 2.99
C ASN A 333 16.74 5.68 1.91
N ILE A 334 16.68 4.55 1.19
CA ILE A 334 15.70 4.25 0.16
C ILE A 334 15.21 2.84 0.43
N HIS A 335 13.91 2.71 0.67
CA HIS A 335 13.25 1.44 0.92
C HIS A 335 12.21 1.20 -0.17
N ASN A 336 12.23 0.01 -0.77
CA ASN A 336 11.26 -0.38 -1.78
C ASN A 336 10.37 -1.46 -1.20
N ILE A 337 9.07 -1.19 -1.10
CA ILE A 337 8.06 -2.14 -0.68
C ILE A 337 7.12 -2.46 -1.85
N THR A 338 6.46 -3.60 -1.80
CA THR A 338 5.42 -3.96 -2.77
C THR A 338 4.08 -3.94 -2.07
N VAL A 339 3.17 -3.07 -2.52
CA VAL A 339 1.81 -3.01 -1.99
C VAL A 339 0.88 -3.84 -2.86
N VAL A 340 0.03 -4.63 -2.23
CA VAL A 340 -0.97 -5.49 -2.87
C VAL A 340 -2.35 -4.93 -2.59
N ALA A 341 -3.14 -4.74 -3.65
CA ALA A 341 -4.57 -4.44 -3.57
C ALA A 341 -5.34 -5.73 -3.90
N THR A 342 -6.37 -6.05 -3.13
CA THR A 342 -7.15 -7.30 -3.27
C THR A 342 -8.63 -7.05 -3.06
N ASP A 343 -9.44 -7.58 -3.97
CA ASP A 343 -10.91 -7.54 -3.91
C ASP A 343 -11.49 -8.61 -2.95
N PRO A 344 -12.82 -8.65 -2.73
CA PRO A 344 -13.46 -9.69 -1.91
C PRO A 344 -13.42 -11.12 -2.47
N ALA A 345 -13.25 -11.30 -3.78
CA ALA A 345 -13.13 -12.60 -4.44
C ALA A 345 -11.71 -13.20 -4.34
N GLY A 346 -10.73 -12.35 -4.03
CA GLY A 346 -9.32 -12.67 -3.88
C GLY A 346 -8.47 -12.39 -5.12
N ASN A 347 -9.00 -11.70 -6.15
CA ASN A 347 -8.13 -11.23 -7.23
C ASN A 347 -7.31 -10.05 -6.72
N SER A 348 -6.08 -9.94 -7.23
CA SER A 348 -5.11 -9.01 -6.68
C SER A 348 -4.18 -8.44 -7.74
N ASN A 349 -3.74 -7.22 -7.48
CA ASN A 349 -2.72 -6.54 -8.25
C ASN A 349 -1.67 -5.96 -7.30
N GLN A 350 -0.47 -5.67 -7.82
CA GLN A 350 0.66 -5.23 -7.01
C GLN A 350 1.32 -3.99 -7.63
N ILE A 351 1.82 -3.10 -6.78
CA ILE A 351 2.58 -1.93 -7.21
C ILE A 351 3.81 -1.70 -6.33
N SER A 352 4.89 -1.24 -6.96
CA SER A 352 6.10 -0.84 -6.24
C SER A 352 5.91 0.53 -5.59
N VAL A 353 6.34 0.65 -4.34
CA VAL A 353 6.37 1.91 -3.60
C VAL A 353 7.80 2.16 -3.11
N THR A 354 8.37 3.29 -3.51
CA THR A 354 9.68 3.75 -3.02
C THR A 354 9.49 4.76 -1.91
N LEU A 355 10.07 4.50 -0.75
CA LEU A 355 10.07 5.38 0.41
C LEU A 355 11.49 5.94 0.58
N ASN A 356 11.63 7.26 0.50
CA ASN A 356 12.91 7.94 0.70
C ASN A 356 12.94 8.54 2.10
N GLU A 357 13.84 8.03 2.93
CA GLU A 357 14.13 8.62 4.21
C GLU A 357 14.90 9.93 4.03
N LEU A 358 14.60 10.93 4.85
CA LEU A 358 15.21 12.25 4.85
C LEU A 358 15.92 12.48 6.18
N ASP A 359 17.17 12.93 6.06
CA ASP A 359 18.07 13.31 7.14
C ASP A 359 17.51 14.46 8.00
N ILE A 360 17.60 14.31 9.33
CA ILE A 360 17.44 15.38 10.32
C ILE A 360 18.71 15.52 11.17
N ASN A 361 19.70 16.26 10.67
CA ASN A 361 20.88 16.73 11.41
C ASN A 361 20.72 16.80 12.95
N GLU A 362 21.34 15.86 13.66
CA GLU A 362 21.28 15.68 15.11
C GLU A 362 22.46 16.34 15.85
N PRO A 363 22.37 16.54 17.18
CA PRO A 363 23.53 16.96 17.95
C PRO A 363 24.55 15.83 18.13
N PRO A 364 25.85 16.17 18.35
CA PRO A 364 26.87 15.17 18.68
C PRO A 364 26.54 14.35 19.94
N VAL A 365 26.92 13.07 19.92
CA VAL A 365 26.70 12.12 21.02
C VAL A 365 28.01 11.78 21.71
N PHE A 366 28.08 11.99 23.03
CA PHE A 366 29.24 11.60 23.84
C PHE A 366 29.31 10.08 24.07
N VAL A 367 30.52 9.53 24.06
CA VAL A 367 30.77 8.09 24.31
C VAL A 367 31.71 7.90 25.50
N PRO A 368 31.22 8.03 26.75
CA PRO A 368 32.06 7.84 27.94
C PRO A 368 32.59 6.40 28.08
N PRO A 369 33.76 6.19 28.71
CA PRO A 369 34.44 4.88 28.74
C PRO A 369 33.71 3.80 29.55
N THR A 370 32.80 4.21 30.41
CA THR A 370 31.93 3.34 31.20
C THR A 370 30.49 3.57 30.76
N GLU A 371 29.66 2.53 30.80
CA GLU A 371 28.20 2.55 30.61
C GLU A 371 27.49 3.49 31.63
N GLY A 372 27.72 4.79 31.52
CA GLY A 372 27.25 5.80 32.44
C GLY A 372 27.21 7.18 31.77
N ASP A 373 26.54 8.13 32.40
CA ASP A 373 26.20 9.44 31.81
C ASP A 373 27.25 10.53 32.08
N SER A 374 28.50 10.15 32.39
CA SER A 374 29.56 11.11 32.76
C SER A 374 30.98 10.59 32.54
N TYR A 375 31.94 11.53 32.50
CA TYR A 375 33.37 11.24 32.56
C TYR A 375 33.90 11.50 33.98
N VAL A 376 34.86 10.70 34.42
CA VAL A 376 35.55 10.91 35.70
C VAL A 376 37.06 10.82 35.47
N PHE A 377 37.78 11.87 35.84
CA PHE A 377 39.23 11.96 35.73
C PHE A 377 39.85 12.30 37.09
N SER A 378 41.16 12.13 37.16
CA SER A 378 41.96 12.56 38.31
C SER A 378 43.26 13.19 37.85
N TYR A 379 43.73 14.19 38.58
CA TYR A 379 45.00 14.87 38.35
C TYR A 379 45.63 15.19 39.70
N ASN A 380 46.96 15.26 39.75
CA ASN A 380 47.61 15.69 40.97
C ASN A 380 47.53 17.22 41.10
N GLU A 381 47.50 17.72 42.33
CA GLU A 381 47.75 19.15 42.57
C GLU A 381 49.13 19.57 42.07
N ASN A 382 49.41 20.88 42.08
CA ASN A 382 50.64 21.45 41.52
C ASN A 382 50.85 21.10 40.03
N SER A 383 49.79 20.75 39.30
CA SER A 383 49.84 20.44 37.87
C SER A 383 50.10 21.71 37.05
N PHE A 384 50.84 21.56 35.95
CA PHE A 384 51.05 22.62 34.98
C PHE A 384 49.85 22.76 34.04
N ASP A 385 49.68 23.93 33.41
CA ASP A 385 48.64 24.18 32.38
C ASP A 385 48.75 23.22 31.19
N SER A 386 49.96 22.80 30.82
CA SER A 386 50.19 21.77 29.79
C SER A 386 49.78 20.33 30.18
N THR A 387 49.31 20.11 31.41
CA THR A 387 48.92 18.78 31.90
C THR A 387 47.51 18.44 31.41
N VAL A 388 47.39 17.39 30.60
CA VAL A 388 46.10 16.85 30.20
C VAL A 388 45.51 16.06 31.37
N ILE A 389 44.40 16.54 31.91
CA ILE A 389 43.66 15.92 33.02
C ILE A 389 42.85 14.73 32.51
N GLY A 390 42.24 14.89 31.33
CA GLY A 390 41.41 13.87 30.71
C GLY A 390 41.00 14.28 29.30
N GLN A 391 40.40 13.36 28.56
CA GLN A 391 39.92 13.59 27.21
C GLN A 391 38.48 13.08 27.08
N VAL A 392 37.58 13.92 26.59
CA VAL A 392 36.24 13.52 26.21
C VAL A 392 36.16 13.29 24.70
N SER A 393 35.22 12.45 24.29
CA SER A 393 34.91 12.26 22.88
C SER A 393 33.42 12.25 22.64
N ALA A 394 33.00 12.94 21.60
CA ALA A 394 31.69 12.87 20.99
C ALA A 394 31.83 12.61 19.49
N SER A 395 30.83 11.93 18.94
CA SER A 395 30.66 11.70 17.50
C SER A 395 29.34 12.29 17.05
N ASP A 396 29.38 13.03 15.96
CA ASP A 396 28.22 13.51 15.24
C ASP A 396 27.65 12.37 14.37
N PRO A 397 26.34 12.06 14.42
CA PRO A 397 25.77 10.95 13.64
C PRO A 397 26.03 11.11 12.13
N GLU A 398 25.86 12.31 11.58
CA GLU A 398 26.13 12.65 10.17
C GLU A 398 27.64 12.74 9.84
N ALA A 399 28.50 12.31 10.77
CA ALA A 399 29.96 12.35 10.69
C ALA A 399 30.54 13.75 10.46
N GLN A 400 29.86 14.80 10.95
CA GLN A 400 30.37 16.17 10.90
C GLN A 400 31.45 16.43 11.96
N THR A 401 32.12 17.57 11.81
CA THR A 401 33.18 17.98 12.75
C THR A 401 32.59 18.48 14.05
N VAL A 402 33.00 17.90 15.18
CA VAL A 402 32.58 18.32 16.52
C VAL A 402 33.50 19.40 17.08
N SER A 403 32.93 20.43 17.69
CA SER A 403 33.64 21.44 18.48
C SER A 403 33.29 21.30 19.96
N TYR A 404 34.27 21.52 20.84
CA TYR A 404 34.09 21.40 22.29
C TYR A 404 34.18 22.75 23.01
N SER A 405 33.43 22.89 24.09
CA SER A 405 33.53 24.01 25.03
C SER A 405 33.14 23.58 26.45
N ILE A 406 33.48 24.39 27.45
CA ILE A 406 33.00 24.19 28.83
C ILE A 406 31.92 25.23 29.11
N ALA A 407 30.75 24.75 29.54
CA ALA A 407 29.65 25.60 29.99
C ALA A 407 29.75 25.81 31.50
N TYR A 408 29.64 27.07 31.90
CA TYR A 408 29.64 27.49 33.30
C TYR A 408 28.29 28.12 33.65
N GLY A 409 27.82 27.86 34.88
CA GLY A 409 26.66 28.55 35.42
C GLY A 409 26.96 30.01 35.78
N ASP A 410 25.93 30.78 36.10
CA ASP A 410 26.10 32.14 36.59
C ASP A 410 26.91 32.18 37.90
N ASN A 411 28.06 32.87 37.88
CA ASN A 411 29.02 32.97 38.99
C ASN A 411 29.59 31.62 39.45
N ASP A 412 29.76 30.67 38.51
CA ASP A 412 30.46 29.42 38.79
C ASP A 412 31.92 29.71 39.21
N PRO A 413 32.38 29.26 40.39
CA PRO A 413 33.75 29.47 40.83
C PRO A 413 34.81 28.78 39.96
N LEU A 414 34.40 27.85 39.07
CA LEU A 414 35.28 27.18 38.12
C LEU A 414 35.42 27.94 36.80
N ASP A 415 34.64 29.00 36.57
CA ASP A 415 34.67 29.78 35.33
C ASP A 415 36.08 30.33 35.06
N GLY A 416 36.64 29.94 33.91
CA GLY A 416 37.99 30.30 33.48
C GLY A 416 39.13 29.55 34.17
N LEU A 417 38.86 28.56 35.04
CA LEU A 417 39.91 27.75 35.67
C LEU A 417 40.30 26.51 34.85
N PHE A 418 39.37 25.96 34.05
CA PHE A 418 39.62 24.85 33.14
C PHE A 418 39.42 25.27 31.68
N GLU A 419 40.14 24.61 30.79
CA GLU A 419 39.99 24.74 29.32
C GLU A 419 39.89 23.38 28.64
N ILE A 420 39.33 23.38 27.43
CA ILE A 420 39.22 22.21 26.55
C ILE A 420 39.65 22.59 25.13
N ASN A 421 40.42 21.71 24.48
CA ASN A 421 40.86 21.92 23.09
C ASN A 421 39.95 21.23 22.06
N ALA A 422 40.31 21.34 20.77
CA ALA A 422 39.54 20.77 19.67
C ALA A 422 39.54 19.23 19.67
N GLU A 423 40.56 18.62 20.27
CA GLU A 423 40.69 17.17 20.47
C GLU A 423 39.93 16.66 21.70
N GLY A 424 39.24 17.54 22.44
CA GLY A 424 38.48 17.20 23.64
C GLY A 424 39.32 17.00 24.90
N GLU A 425 40.61 17.40 24.87
CA GLU A 425 41.51 17.32 26.02
C GLU A 425 41.26 18.47 26.98
N ILE A 426 41.05 18.14 28.26
CA ILE A 426 40.79 19.06 29.36
C ILE A 426 42.09 19.33 30.12
N SER A 427 42.36 20.59 30.43
CA SER A 427 43.52 21.03 31.22
C SER A 427 43.19 22.25 32.08
N LEU A 428 44.11 22.64 32.96
CA LEU A 428 44.01 23.89 33.73
C LEU A 428 44.41 25.07 32.86
N THR A 429 43.72 26.20 33.02
CA THR A 429 44.21 27.48 32.48
C THR A 429 45.36 28.01 33.34
N THR A 430 46.04 29.06 32.86
CA THR A 430 47.00 29.80 33.69
C THR A 430 46.41 30.30 35.01
N ALA A 431 45.11 30.64 35.05
CA ALA A 431 44.43 31.02 36.29
C ALA A 431 44.18 29.79 37.18
N GLY A 432 43.74 28.69 36.59
CA GLY A 432 43.50 27.40 37.27
C GLY A 432 44.73 26.85 37.97
N VAL A 433 45.91 26.97 37.37
CA VAL A 433 47.19 26.53 37.97
C VAL A 433 47.48 27.20 39.32
N THR A 434 46.99 28.43 39.52
CA THR A 434 47.19 29.22 40.76
C THR A 434 45.96 29.27 41.66
N ALA A 435 44.88 28.57 41.29
CA ALA A 435 43.60 28.59 41.97
C ALA A 435 43.47 27.40 42.94
N PHE A 436 42.39 27.40 43.72
CA PHE A 436 42.04 26.33 44.65
C PHE A 436 41.77 24.97 43.98
N THR A 437 41.72 24.93 42.65
CA THR A 437 41.56 23.70 41.87
C THR A 437 42.89 22.99 41.61
N ASN A 438 44.00 23.48 42.17
CA ASN A 438 45.34 22.93 41.95
C ASN A 438 46.19 23.04 43.25
N ASP A 439 45.50 23.01 44.39
CA ASP A 439 45.98 23.12 45.77
C ASP A 439 44.99 22.32 46.65
N TYR A 440 45.36 21.09 47.00
CA TYR A 440 44.48 20.10 47.61
C TYR A 440 44.05 20.50 49.04
N GLU A 441 44.84 21.35 49.70
CA GLU A 441 44.62 21.84 51.06
C GLU A 441 43.68 23.06 51.12
N LEU A 442 43.49 23.77 49.99
CA LEU A 442 42.77 25.04 49.98
C LEU A 442 41.24 24.89 49.98
N ALA A 443 40.69 23.85 49.30
CA ALA A 443 39.25 23.73 49.11
C ALA A 443 38.75 22.28 48.89
N SER A 444 37.78 22.11 47.97
CA SER A 444 37.14 20.82 47.68
C SER A 444 37.85 20.16 46.51
N ASN A 445 38.31 18.94 46.70
CA ASN A 445 39.23 18.25 45.77
C ASN A 445 38.47 17.47 44.69
N THR A 446 37.25 17.90 44.42
CA THR A 446 36.35 17.37 43.39
C THR A 446 35.65 18.53 42.73
N HIS A 447 35.81 18.63 41.41
CA HIS A 447 35.23 19.66 40.58
C HIS A 447 34.34 19.02 39.52
N ASN A 448 33.18 19.61 39.26
CA ASN A 448 32.27 19.13 38.23
C ASN A 448 32.11 20.23 37.18
N ILE A 449 32.53 19.94 35.95
CA ILE A 449 32.33 20.83 34.80
C ILE A 449 31.30 20.22 33.85
N THR A 450 30.69 21.07 33.02
CA THR A 450 29.81 20.63 31.93
C THR A 450 30.51 20.86 30.62
N VAL A 451 30.81 19.80 29.89
CA VAL A 451 31.39 19.90 28.54
C VAL A 451 30.28 19.85 27.51
N VAL A 452 30.35 20.74 26.52
CA VAL A 452 29.40 20.86 25.41
C VAL A 452 30.11 20.46 24.13
N ALA A 453 29.50 19.55 23.37
CA ALA A 453 29.88 19.19 22.02
C ALA A 453 28.87 19.80 21.04
N THR A 454 29.35 20.49 20.00
CA THR A 454 28.52 21.24 19.06
C THR A 454 28.95 20.97 17.62
N ASP A 455 27.99 20.70 16.75
CA ASP A 455 28.17 20.52 15.31
C ASP A 455 28.35 21.87 14.57
N PRO A 456 28.60 21.87 13.24
CA PRO A 456 28.66 23.09 12.43
C PRO A 456 27.33 23.85 12.30
N ALA A 457 26.18 23.19 12.47
CA ALA A 457 24.85 23.79 12.38
C ALA A 457 24.44 24.52 13.69
N GLY A 458 25.15 24.27 14.78
CA GLY A 458 24.88 24.79 16.12
C GLY A 458 24.05 23.86 17.00
N ASN A 459 23.74 22.64 16.57
CA ASN A 459 23.16 21.64 17.45
C ASN A 459 24.21 21.18 18.45
N SER A 460 23.80 21.00 19.71
CA SER A 460 24.72 20.66 20.77
C SER A 460 24.14 19.69 21.79
N ASN A 461 25.04 18.95 22.40
CA ASN A 461 24.76 18.08 23.53
C ASN A 461 25.76 18.35 24.66
N GLN A 462 25.42 17.96 25.88
CA GLN A 462 26.18 18.28 27.08
C GLN A 462 26.45 17.02 27.89
N ILE A 463 27.62 16.94 28.53
CA ILE A 463 27.96 15.88 29.47
C ILE A 463 28.66 16.42 30.71
N SER A 464 28.40 15.80 31.85
CA SER A 464 29.09 16.12 33.10
C SER A 464 30.46 15.43 33.15
N VAL A 465 31.46 16.18 33.60
CA VAL A 465 32.81 15.67 33.84
C VAL A 465 33.22 15.97 35.27
N THR A 466 33.55 14.93 36.03
CA THR A 466 34.09 15.04 37.39
C THR A 466 35.61 14.97 37.34
N LEU A 467 36.27 15.96 37.91
CA LEU A 467 37.74 16.05 38.03
C LEU A 467 38.10 15.93 39.51
N ASN A 468 38.88 14.90 39.87
CA ASN A 468 39.32 14.68 41.24
C ASN A 468 40.79 15.05 41.38
N GLU A 469 41.06 16.01 42.24
CA GLU A 469 42.42 16.37 42.59
C GLU A 469 43.02 15.30 43.53
N LEU A 470 44.31 15.03 43.35
CA LEU A 470 45.09 14.09 44.14
C LEU A 470 46.20 14.85 44.88
N ASP A 471 46.23 14.62 46.19
CA ASP A 471 47.24 15.10 47.12
C ASP A 471 48.66 14.63 46.74
N ILE A 472 49.60 15.58 46.74
CA ILE A 472 51.04 15.36 46.74
C ILE A 472 51.60 15.92 48.05
N ASN A 473 52.12 15.03 48.90
CA ASN A 473 52.80 15.44 50.13
C ASN A 473 53.96 16.44 49.88
N GLU A 474 53.88 17.59 50.53
CA GLU A 474 54.80 18.72 50.47
C GLU A 474 55.64 18.83 51.77
N PRO A 475 56.79 19.55 51.73
CA PRO A 475 57.55 19.81 52.94
C PRO A 475 56.93 20.94 53.79
N PRO A 476 57.13 20.93 55.12
CA PRO A 476 56.72 22.06 55.97
C PRO A 476 57.31 23.40 55.55
N VAL A 477 56.50 24.44 55.61
CA VAL A 477 56.86 25.82 55.23
C VAL A 477 57.00 26.70 56.47
N PHE A 478 58.14 27.38 56.62
CA PHE A 478 58.37 28.32 57.71
C PHE A 478 57.53 29.60 57.57
N VAL A 479 57.04 30.11 58.70
CA VAL A 479 56.20 31.32 58.81
C VAL A 479 56.93 32.38 59.66
N PRO A 480 57.83 33.20 59.06
CA PRO A 480 58.54 34.23 59.81
C PRO A 480 57.58 35.35 60.29
N PRO A 481 57.77 35.92 61.50
CA PRO A 481 56.84 36.87 62.12
C PRO A 481 56.86 38.29 61.51
N THR A 482 57.77 38.58 60.59
CA THR A 482 57.89 39.86 59.87
C THR A 482 57.96 39.58 58.37
N GLU A 483 57.61 40.54 57.51
CA GLU A 483 57.68 40.49 56.03
C GLU A 483 59.14 40.34 55.49
N GLY A 484 59.93 39.42 56.02
CA GLY A 484 61.28 39.11 55.58
C GLY A 484 61.52 37.60 55.53
N ASP A 485 62.41 37.17 54.65
CA ASP A 485 62.67 35.76 54.33
C ASP A 485 63.45 34.98 55.42
N SER A 486 63.56 35.52 56.64
CA SER A 486 64.38 34.92 57.70
C SER A 486 63.93 35.29 59.11
N TYR A 487 64.22 34.40 60.06
CA TYR A 487 64.11 34.69 61.48
C TYR A 487 65.36 35.42 61.97
N VAL A 488 65.17 36.52 62.68
CA VAL A 488 66.24 37.28 63.33
C VAL A 488 65.91 37.44 64.80
N PHE A 489 66.81 36.95 65.65
CA PHE A 489 66.69 37.04 67.10
C PHE A 489 67.90 37.76 67.70
N SER A 490 67.70 38.37 68.87
CA SER A 490 68.76 38.99 69.66
C SER A 490 68.68 38.50 71.10
N TYR A 491 69.81 38.14 71.67
CA TYR A 491 69.93 37.78 73.08
C TYR A 491 71.08 38.56 73.72
N ASN A 492 71.03 38.72 75.04
CA ASN A 492 72.11 39.38 75.77
C ASN A 492 73.25 38.38 75.99
N GLU A 493 74.50 38.87 76.00
CA GLU A 493 75.63 38.08 76.49
C GLU A 493 75.40 37.60 77.93
N ASN A 494 76.09 36.53 78.31
CA ASN A 494 75.88 35.83 79.58
C ASN A 494 74.45 35.25 79.74
N SER A 495 73.76 34.94 78.64
CA SER A 495 72.49 34.22 78.67
C SER A 495 72.69 32.80 79.21
N LEU A 496 71.72 32.31 79.97
CA LEU A 496 71.69 30.95 80.49
C LEU A 496 71.18 29.98 79.41
N ASP A 497 71.41 28.69 79.59
CA ASP A 497 70.87 27.62 78.73
C ASP A 497 69.32 27.57 78.78
N SER A 498 68.72 27.98 79.89
CA SER A 498 67.27 28.14 80.02
C SER A 498 66.69 29.37 79.32
N THR A 499 67.51 30.24 78.73
CA THR A 499 67.03 31.45 78.04
C THR A 499 66.60 31.10 76.62
N VAL A 500 65.31 31.23 76.33
CA VAL A 500 64.79 31.15 74.96
C VAL A 500 65.25 32.41 74.20
N ILE A 501 66.04 32.20 73.15
CA ILE A 501 66.58 33.23 72.26
C ILE A 501 65.51 33.67 71.26
N GLY A 502 64.73 32.72 70.75
CA GLY A 502 63.71 32.95 69.74
C GLY A 502 62.89 31.69 69.49
N GLN A 503 61.81 31.82 68.74
CA GLN A 503 60.97 30.71 68.33
C GLN A 503 60.72 30.77 66.83
N VAL A 504 60.96 29.66 66.14
CA VAL A 504 60.56 29.47 64.75
C VAL A 504 59.27 28.67 64.69
N SER A 505 58.53 28.81 63.59
CA SER A 505 57.31 28.05 63.36
C SER A 505 57.20 27.69 61.90
N ALA A 506 57.03 26.43 61.59
CA ALA A 506 56.65 25.95 60.27
C ALA A 506 55.28 25.28 60.33
N THR A 507 54.59 25.30 59.20
CA THR A 507 53.30 24.65 58.98
C THR A 507 53.46 23.65 57.84
N ASP A 508 53.05 22.42 58.10
CA ASP A 508 52.93 21.37 57.10
C ASP A 508 51.60 21.57 56.34
N PRO A 509 51.60 21.63 55.01
CA PRO A 509 50.37 21.79 54.22
C PRO A 509 49.31 20.74 54.55
N GLU A 510 49.69 19.46 54.70
CA GLU A 510 48.79 18.36 55.03
C GLU A 510 48.38 18.33 56.52
N ALA A 511 48.69 19.40 57.26
CA ALA A 511 48.47 19.55 58.69
C ALA A 511 49.10 18.44 59.53
N GLN A 512 50.21 17.85 59.06
CA GLN A 512 50.99 16.89 59.83
C GLN A 512 51.83 17.58 60.91
N THR A 513 52.38 16.77 61.81
CA THR A 513 53.22 17.28 62.91
C THR A 513 54.62 17.60 62.40
N VAL A 514 55.04 18.86 62.58
CA VAL A 514 56.38 19.33 62.19
C VAL A 514 57.39 19.08 63.31
N SER A 515 58.56 18.53 62.96
CA SER A 515 59.72 18.40 63.86
C SER A 515 60.83 19.36 63.47
N TYR A 516 61.57 19.90 64.45
CA TYR A 516 62.65 20.87 64.21
C TYR A 516 64.03 20.31 64.56
N SER A 517 65.05 20.73 63.81
CA SER A 517 66.46 20.45 64.11
C SER A 517 67.37 21.58 63.62
N ILE A 518 68.60 21.67 64.16
CA ILE A 518 69.61 22.62 63.67
C ILE A 518 70.60 21.85 62.80
N ALA A 519 70.79 22.31 61.57
CA ALA A 519 71.78 21.79 60.64
C ALA A 519 73.05 22.65 60.68
N TYR A 520 74.19 21.97 60.80
CA TYR A 520 75.51 22.59 60.80
C TYR A 520 76.30 22.17 59.56
N GLY A 521 77.07 23.10 59.00
CA GLY A 521 78.04 22.78 57.96
C GLY A 521 79.22 21.96 58.51
N GLU A 522 80.00 21.35 57.61
CA GLU A 522 81.24 20.69 58.03
C GLU A 522 82.18 21.69 58.74
N SER A 523 82.60 21.36 59.97
CA SER A 523 83.47 22.20 60.81
C SER A 523 82.87 23.57 61.17
N ASP A 524 81.54 23.69 61.21
CA ASP A 524 80.87 24.91 61.67
C ASP A 524 81.21 25.19 63.15
N PRO A 525 81.79 26.35 63.48
CA PRO A 525 82.14 26.69 64.86
C PRO A 525 80.91 26.85 65.78
N LEU A 526 79.69 26.87 65.24
CA LEU A 526 78.44 26.92 65.99
C LEU A 526 77.90 25.52 66.34
N ASP A 527 78.49 24.45 65.81
CA ASP A 527 78.05 23.07 66.04
C ASP A 527 78.03 22.73 67.53
N GLY A 528 76.86 22.31 68.01
CA GLY A 528 76.59 21.98 69.40
C GLY A 528 76.51 23.18 70.35
N LEU A 529 76.53 24.44 69.87
CA LEU A 529 76.38 25.63 70.72
C LEU A 529 74.92 26.06 70.91
N PHE A 530 74.04 25.74 69.96
CA PHE A 530 72.61 26.05 70.01
C PHE A 530 71.80 24.76 70.02
N GLU A 531 70.60 24.80 70.59
CA GLU A 531 69.62 23.71 70.56
C GLU A 531 68.23 24.26 70.20
N ILE A 532 67.35 23.38 69.74
CA ILE A 532 65.95 23.67 69.41
C ILE A 532 65.06 22.54 69.95
N ASN A 533 63.88 22.88 70.48
CA ASN A 533 62.87 21.91 70.92
C ASN A 533 61.76 21.68 69.87
N ASP A 534 60.85 20.76 70.17
CA ASP A 534 59.72 20.41 69.29
C ASP A 534 58.73 21.57 69.10
N GLU A 535 58.71 22.53 70.02
CA GLU A 535 57.95 23.78 69.90
C GLU A 535 58.66 24.86 69.06
N GLY A 536 59.85 24.58 68.53
CA GLY A 536 60.64 25.50 67.71
C GLY A 536 61.39 26.58 68.50
N GLU A 537 61.47 26.47 69.83
CA GLU A 537 62.20 27.40 70.70
C GLU A 537 63.70 27.11 70.66
N ILE A 538 64.49 28.15 70.41
CA ILE A 538 65.95 28.09 70.29
C ILE A 538 66.59 28.60 71.59
N SER A 539 67.56 27.86 72.11
CA SER A 539 68.36 28.22 73.30
C SER A 539 69.84 27.90 73.11
N LEU A 540 70.68 28.32 74.07
CA LEU A 540 72.08 27.89 74.13
C LEU A 540 72.18 26.51 74.79
N THR A 541 73.06 25.65 74.27
CA THR A 541 73.47 24.47 75.03
C THR A 541 74.37 24.86 76.19
N ALA A 542 74.65 23.93 77.11
CA ALA A 542 75.67 24.13 78.15
C ALA A 542 77.05 24.52 77.58
N ALA A 543 77.40 24.04 76.38
CA ALA A 543 78.62 24.46 75.68
C ALA A 543 78.48 25.90 75.15
N GLY A 544 77.34 26.23 74.53
CA GLY A 544 77.00 27.55 74.02
C GLY A 544 77.06 28.65 75.08
N VAL A 545 76.59 28.37 76.30
CA VAL A 545 76.65 29.33 77.43
C VAL A 545 78.07 29.81 77.71
N THR A 546 79.07 28.94 77.52
CA THR A 546 80.49 29.25 77.76
C THR A 546 81.28 29.61 76.49
N ALA A 547 80.63 29.58 75.34
CA ALA A 547 81.26 29.76 74.05
C ALA A 547 81.36 31.23 73.65
N PHE A 548 82.13 31.49 72.59
CA PHE A 548 82.33 32.84 72.05
C PHE A 548 81.04 33.50 71.55
N THR A 549 79.99 32.73 71.30
CA THR A 549 78.69 33.25 70.88
C THR A 549 77.94 33.96 72.00
N ASN A 550 78.32 33.75 73.27
CA ASN A 550 77.67 34.34 74.45
C ASN A 550 78.54 35.40 75.15
N ASP A 551 79.59 35.89 74.49
CA ASP A 551 80.53 36.92 74.94
C ASP A 551 80.63 38.00 73.84
N TYR A 552 80.11 39.20 74.12
CA TYR A 552 79.94 40.25 73.11
C TYR A 552 81.28 40.85 72.64
N GLU A 553 82.36 40.69 73.41
CA GLU A 553 83.67 41.25 73.09
C GLU A 553 84.62 40.26 72.40
N LEU A 554 84.31 38.96 72.38
CA LEU A 554 85.25 37.93 71.94
C LEU A 554 85.29 37.71 70.43
N ALA A 555 84.16 37.88 69.72
CA ALA A 555 84.05 37.56 68.30
C ALA A 555 82.98 38.41 67.58
N SER A 556 82.58 37.97 66.38
CA SER A 556 81.43 38.54 65.67
C SER A 556 80.14 38.26 66.42
N ASN A 557 79.33 39.29 66.66
CA ASN A 557 78.05 39.19 67.39
C ASN A 557 76.85 38.87 66.50
N ILE A 558 77.13 38.35 65.30
CA ILE A 558 76.12 37.84 64.37
C ILE A 558 76.47 36.38 64.10
N HIS A 559 75.51 35.51 64.36
CA HIS A 559 75.60 34.07 64.18
C HIS A 559 74.44 33.62 63.30
N ASN A 560 74.74 32.88 62.24
CA ASN A 560 73.74 32.34 61.34
C ASN A 560 73.64 30.84 61.60
N ILE A 561 72.46 30.37 61.98
CA ILE A 561 72.15 28.96 62.12
C ILE A 561 71.10 28.57 61.09
N THR A 562 71.14 27.33 60.61
CA THR A 562 70.14 26.79 59.70
C THR A 562 69.21 25.88 60.49
N VAL A 563 67.93 26.24 60.58
CA VAL A 563 66.91 25.37 61.14
C VAL A 563 66.26 24.57 60.02
N VAL A 564 66.04 23.28 60.25
CA VAL A 564 65.35 22.36 59.34
C VAL A 564 64.04 21.93 60.00
N ALA A 565 62.94 22.05 59.26
CA ALA A 565 61.64 21.49 59.59
C ALA A 565 61.43 20.22 58.73
N THR A 566 60.87 19.17 59.34
CA THR A 566 60.57 17.88 58.68
C THR A 566 59.29 17.27 59.17
#